data_AF-A0A2A6ZX81-F1
#
_entry.id   AF-A0A2A6ZX81-F1
#
_cell.length_a   1.000
_cell.length_b   1.000
_cell.length_c   1.000
_cell.angle_alpha   90.00
_cell.angle_beta   90.00
_cell.angle_gamma   90.00
#
_symmetry.space_group_name_H-M   'P 1'
#
loop_
_entity.id
_entity.type
_entity.pdbx_description
1 polymer ?
#
loop_
_entity_poly.entity_id
_entity_poly.type
_entity_poly.pdbx_seq_one_letter_code
_entity_poly.pdbx_strand_id
1 'polypeptide(L)'
;MFGLGAAGAVSAGQNAKIKKADYQYGEEHGLHGTSEVLQMRERVRKEWWSICGKTYNACERPASSYGDLSRTPWCYLKKRWFIDHLNKKGIPYDDLVVDDVTGVTFYESQKRTSQAYMRKLR
;
A
#
# COMPACT_ATOMS: atom_id res chain seq x y z
N MET A 1 2.40 4.14 -51.73
CA MET A 1 2.43 3.08 -50.70
C MET A 1 3.16 3.64 -49.47
N PHE A 2 2.51 3.52 -48.31
CA PHE A 2 2.97 3.72 -46.91
C PHE A 2 3.29 5.11 -46.35
N GLY A 3 2.59 5.47 -45.26
CA GLY A 3 3.01 6.55 -44.37
C GLY A 3 2.04 7.06 -43.29
N LEU A 4 0.91 6.40 -42.98
CA LEU A 4 -0.08 6.89 -41.99
C LEU A 4 -0.45 5.85 -40.91
N GLY A 5 0.51 5.03 -40.48
CA GLY A 5 0.24 3.92 -39.54
C GLY A 5 0.85 4.03 -38.13
N ALA A 6 1.86 4.86 -37.92
CA ALA A 6 2.68 4.79 -36.71
C ALA A 6 2.20 5.68 -35.55
N ALA A 7 1.76 6.92 -35.84
CA ALA A 7 1.46 7.92 -34.80
C ALA A 7 0.18 7.62 -33.97
N GLY A 8 -0.86 7.06 -34.59
CA GLY A 8 -2.09 6.66 -33.90
C GLY A 8 -1.91 5.43 -33.01
N ALA A 9 -1.08 4.48 -33.46
CA ALA A 9 -0.79 3.26 -32.71
C ALA A 9 0.10 3.50 -31.48
N VAL A 10 1.07 4.42 -31.56
CA VAL A 10 1.92 4.77 -30.40
C VAL A 10 1.10 5.50 -29.32
N SER A 11 0.23 6.43 -29.70
CA SER A 11 -0.62 7.17 -28.76
C SER A 11 -1.66 6.27 -28.09
N ALA A 12 -2.33 5.39 -28.84
CA ALA A 12 -3.27 4.42 -28.28
C ALA A 12 -2.55 3.39 -27.37
N GLY A 13 -1.36 2.94 -27.77
CA GLY A 13 -0.54 1.99 -27.01
C GLY A 13 0.00 2.56 -25.70
N GLN A 14 0.40 3.83 -25.66
CA GLN A 14 0.80 4.51 -24.43
C GLN A 14 -0.38 4.73 -23.48
N ASN A 15 -1.52 5.19 -24.01
CA ASN A 15 -2.75 5.36 -23.23
C ASN A 15 -3.25 4.04 -22.61
N ALA A 16 -3.18 2.92 -23.34
CA ALA A 16 -3.56 1.61 -22.81
C ALA A 16 -2.61 1.14 -21.70
N LYS A 17 -1.30 1.40 -21.81
CA LYS A 17 -0.31 1.07 -20.78
C LYS A 17 -0.51 1.87 -19.49
N ILE A 18 -0.79 3.17 -19.62
CA ILE A 18 -1.08 4.05 -18.47
C ILE A 18 -2.34 3.56 -17.74
N LYS A 19 -3.44 3.33 -18.47
CA LYS A 19 -4.69 2.80 -17.89
C LYS A 19 -4.49 1.48 -17.16
N LYS A 20 -3.65 0.58 -17.69
CA LYS A 20 -3.31 -0.68 -17.02
C LYS A 20 -2.51 -0.45 -15.74
N ALA A 21 -1.54 0.46 -15.75
CA ALA A 21 -0.75 0.79 -14.57
C ALA A 21 -1.61 1.44 -13.47
N ASP A 22 -2.47 2.39 -13.83
CA ASP A 22 -3.39 3.06 -12.89
C ASP A 22 -4.37 2.06 -12.28
N TYR A 23 -4.88 1.13 -13.08
CA TYR A 23 -5.77 0.07 -12.59
C TYR A 23 -5.06 -0.84 -11.59
N GLN A 24 -3.86 -1.33 -11.93
CA GLN A 24 -3.05 -2.17 -11.05
C GLN A 24 -2.70 -1.45 -9.74
N TYR A 25 -2.32 -0.17 -9.83
CA TYR A 25 -2.10 0.66 -8.65
C TYR A 25 -3.36 0.72 -7.77
N GLY A 26 -4.53 0.93 -8.36
CA GLY A 26 -5.78 0.93 -7.61
C GLY A 26 -6.12 -0.42 -6.96
N GLU A 27 -5.71 -1.55 -7.54
CA GLU A 27 -5.86 -2.87 -6.90
C GLU A 27 -4.91 -3.03 -5.72
N GLU A 28 -3.62 -2.69 -5.89
CA GLU A 28 -2.59 -2.81 -4.84
C GLU A 28 -2.84 -1.87 -3.65
N HIS A 29 -3.44 -0.70 -3.89
CA HIS A 29 -3.70 0.34 -2.87
C HIS A 29 -5.15 0.36 -2.36
N GLY A 30 -5.96 -0.62 -2.76
CA GLY A 30 -7.34 -0.74 -2.29
C GLY A 30 -8.23 0.45 -2.68
N LEU A 31 -8.04 1.00 -3.87
CA LEU A 31 -8.85 2.10 -4.43
C LEU A 31 -10.07 1.58 -5.21
N HIS A 32 -10.15 0.26 -5.44
CA HIS A 32 -11.30 -0.40 -6.06
C HIS A 32 -12.08 -1.24 -5.03
N GLY A 33 -13.40 -1.29 -5.17
CA GLY A 33 -14.29 -2.07 -4.29
C GLY A 33 -15.74 -1.57 -4.34
N THR A 34 -16.60 -2.19 -3.53
CA THR A 34 -17.98 -1.67 -3.32
C THR A 34 -17.94 -0.35 -2.54
N SER A 35 -19.05 0.40 -2.54
CA SER A 35 -19.12 1.67 -1.79
C SER A 35 -18.83 1.46 -0.30
N GLU A 36 -19.32 0.38 0.29
CA GLU A 36 -19.12 0.02 1.70
C GLU A 36 -17.65 -0.22 2.00
N VAL A 37 -16.95 -0.96 1.13
CA VAL A 37 -15.51 -1.22 1.27
C VAL A 37 -14.73 0.09 1.16
N LEU A 38 -15.04 0.94 0.18
CA LEU A 38 -14.34 2.22 0.00
C LEU A 38 -14.56 3.18 1.19
N GLN A 39 -15.78 3.24 1.73
CA GLN A 39 -16.08 4.02 2.94
C GLN A 39 -15.33 3.51 4.17
N MET A 40 -15.25 2.18 4.34
CA MET A 40 -14.45 1.56 5.39
C MET A 40 -12.97 1.93 5.25
N ARG A 41 -12.39 1.77 4.05
CA ARG A 41 -10.97 2.09 3.81
C ARG A 41 -10.68 3.57 4.03
N GLU A 42 -11.58 4.45 3.62
CA GLU A 42 -11.44 5.89 3.86
C GLU A 42 -11.44 6.23 5.36
N ARG A 43 -12.28 5.55 6.15
CA ARG A 43 -12.24 5.68 7.62
C ARG A 43 -10.89 5.23 8.19
N VAL A 44 -10.34 4.12 7.70
CA VAL A 44 -9.01 3.62 8.11
C VAL A 44 -7.91 4.62 7.74
N ARG A 45 -7.93 5.19 6.53
CA ARG A 45 -6.96 6.23 6.11
C ARG A 45 -7.00 7.47 7.00
N LYS A 46 -8.21 7.95 7.34
CA LYS A 46 -8.39 9.07 8.27
C LYS A 46 -7.88 8.74 9.68
N GLU A 47 -8.18 7.54 10.17
CA GLU A 47 -7.68 7.11 11.49
C GLU A 47 -6.16 7.04 11.50
N TRP A 48 -5.55 6.47 10.45
CA TRP A 48 -4.11 6.45 10.29
C TRP A 48 -3.51 7.86 10.31
N TRP A 49 -4.06 8.78 9.51
CA TRP A 49 -3.57 10.16 9.46
C TRP A 49 -3.59 10.84 10.83
N SER A 50 -4.59 10.52 11.66
CA SER A 50 -4.72 11.08 13.01
C SER A 50 -3.67 10.56 14.02
N ILE A 51 -3.02 9.43 13.71
CA ILE A 51 -2.18 8.71 14.67
C ILE A 51 -0.79 8.36 14.17
N CYS A 52 -0.51 8.47 12.86
CA CYS A 52 0.73 7.97 12.25
C CYS A 52 1.99 8.54 12.91
N GLY A 53 1.96 9.80 13.35
CA GLY A 53 3.04 10.49 14.07
C GLY A 53 3.03 10.37 15.60
N LYS A 54 2.05 9.67 16.20
CA LYS A 54 2.00 9.47 17.66
C LYS A 54 2.86 8.29 18.08
N THR A 55 3.44 8.41 19.27
CA THR A 55 4.23 7.35 19.90
C THR A 55 3.37 6.16 20.30
N TYR A 56 2.25 6.41 20.99
CA TYR A 56 1.39 5.38 21.57
C TYR A 56 0.09 5.20 20.78
N ASN A 57 -0.38 3.96 20.64
CA ASN A 57 -1.70 3.66 20.09
C ASN A 57 -2.80 3.73 21.17
N ALA A 58 -4.01 3.29 20.83
CA ALA A 58 -5.15 3.23 21.76
C ALA A 58 -4.98 2.14 22.83
N CYS A 59 -3.98 1.27 22.68
CA CYS A 59 -3.56 0.29 23.68
C CYS A 59 -2.40 0.82 24.53
N GLU A 60 -2.05 2.11 24.42
CA GLU A 60 -0.95 2.76 25.15
C GLU A 60 0.42 2.11 24.90
N ARG A 61 0.59 1.49 23.73
CA ARG A 61 1.83 0.80 23.36
C ARG A 61 2.54 1.51 22.21
N PRO A 62 3.88 1.59 22.23
CA PRO A 62 4.66 2.09 21.10
C PRO A 62 4.84 1.02 20.02
N ALA A 63 5.03 1.43 18.76
CA ALA A 63 5.22 0.49 17.65
C ALA A 63 6.44 -0.42 17.82
N SER A 64 7.50 0.06 18.48
CA SER A 64 8.68 -0.74 18.82
C SER A 64 8.40 -1.93 19.74
N SER A 65 7.26 -1.95 20.44
CA SER A 65 6.88 -3.08 21.31
C SER A 65 6.27 -4.28 20.54
N TYR A 66 6.02 -4.13 19.24
CA TYR A 66 5.32 -5.13 18.42
C TYR A 66 6.25 -6.12 17.71
N GLY A 67 7.54 -6.14 18.06
CA GLY A 67 8.53 -7.07 17.54
C GLY A 67 9.96 -6.58 17.72
N ASP A 68 10.90 -7.35 17.18
CA ASP A 68 12.33 -7.06 17.22
C ASP A 68 12.73 -6.17 16.04
N LEU A 69 13.20 -4.96 16.35
CA LEU A 69 13.66 -3.96 15.37
C LEU A 69 14.88 -4.42 14.56
N SER A 70 15.69 -5.34 15.07
CA SER A 70 16.85 -5.87 14.35
C SER A 70 16.48 -6.88 13.26
N ARG A 71 15.27 -7.44 13.33
CA ARG A 71 14.81 -8.52 12.44
C ARG A 71 13.58 -8.14 11.62
N THR A 72 12.80 -7.17 12.09
CA THR A 72 11.50 -6.82 11.51
C THR A 72 11.53 -5.41 10.97
N PRO A 73 11.29 -5.20 9.66
CA PRO A 73 11.16 -3.87 9.09
C PRO A 73 10.08 -3.04 9.81
N TRP A 74 10.34 -1.74 9.96
CA TRP A 74 9.49 -0.82 10.72
C TRP A 74 8.02 -0.78 10.25
N CYS A 75 7.78 -0.91 8.94
CA CYS A 75 6.43 -0.94 8.37
C CYS A 75 5.57 -2.08 8.93
N TYR A 76 6.11 -3.29 9.11
CA TYR A 76 5.35 -4.40 9.71
C TYR A 76 5.07 -4.20 11.20
N LEU A 77 6.00 -3.56 11.92
CA LEU A 77 5.77 -3.19 13.32
C LEU A 77 4.65 -2.15 13.41
N LYS A 78 4.66 -1.14 12.54
CA LYS A 78 3.58 -0.15 12.42
C LYS A 78 2.26 -0.78 11.99
N LYS A 79 2.26 -1.76 11.08
CA LYS A 79 1.06 -2.55 10.71
C LYS A 79 0.44 -3.21 11.93
N ARG A 80 1.22 -3.99 12.69
CA ARG A 80 0.74 -4.67 13.91
C ARG A 80 0.22 -3.66 14.95
N TRP A 81 0.98 -2.60 15.18
CA TRP A 81 0.63 -1.52 16.09
C TRP A 81 -0.68 -0.81 15.71
N PHE A 82 -0.92 -0.60 14.41
CA PHE A 82 -2.13 0.02 13.90
C PHE A 82 -3.32 -0.93 13.88
N ILE A 83 -3.12 -2.21 13.59
CA ILE A 83 -4.16 -3.23 13.72
C ILE A 83 -4.70 -3.29 15.15
N ASP A 84 -3.82 -3.32 16.16
CA ASP A 84 -4.25 -3.28 17.56
C ASP A 84 -5.02 -2.01 17.91
N HIS A 85 -4.60 -0.87 17.34
CA HIS A 85 -5.30 0.39 17.48
C HIS A 85 -6.74 0.31 16.93
N LEU A 86 -6.89 -0.19 15.70
CA LEU A 86 -8.18 -0.33 15.04
C LEU A 86 -9.09 -1.30 15.79
N ASN A 87 -8.55 -2.46 16.22
CA ASN A 87 -9.26 -3.44 17.03
C ASN A 87 -9.75 -2.84 18.35
N LYS A 88 -8.90 -2.09 19.06
CA LYS A 88 -9.26 -1.42 20.32
C LYS A 88 -10.39 -0.39 20.12
N LYS A 89 -10.45 0.26 18.96
CA LYS A 89 -11.50 1.25 18.62
C LYS A 89 -12.71 0.64 17.90
N GLY A 90 -12.72 -0.67 17.62
CA GLY A 90 -13.79 -1.33 16.87
C GLY A 90 -13.94 -0.81 15.43
N ILE A 91 -12.83 -0.42 14.79
CA ILE A 91 -12.84 0.07 13.40
C ILE A 91 -12.60 -1.13 12.47
N PRO A 92 -13.55 -1.47 11.58
CA PRO A 92 -13.34 -2.53 10.61
C PRO A 92 -12.26 -2.14 9.59
N TYR A 93 -11.47 -3.11 9.14
CA TYR A 93 -10.41 -2.92 8.16
C TYR A 93 -10.24 -4.17 7.29
N ASP A 94 -9.58 -4.00 6.14
CA ASP A 94 -8.98 -5.10 5.38
C ASP A 94 -7.45 -4.92 5.29
N ASP A 95 -6.76 -5.96 4.88
CA ASP A 95 -5.29 -5.94 4.79
C ASP A 95 -4.79 -4.93 3.76
N LEU A 96 -5.52 -4.72 2.65
CA LEU A 96 -5.09 -3.82 1.57
C LEU A 96 -4.91 -2.39 2.07
N VAL A 97 -5.91 -1.84 2.77
CA VAL A 97 -5.80 -0.47 3.28
C VAL A 97 -4.77 -0.34 4.40
N VAL A 98 -4.63 -1.38 5.24
CA VAL A 98 -3.63 -1.36 6.32
C VAL A 98 -2.21 -1.42 5.73
N ASP A 99 -1.98 -2.27 4.73
CA ASP A 99 -0.69 -2.39 4.06
C ASP A 99 -0.30 -1.12 3.32
N ASP A 100 -1.27 -0.48 2.66
CA ASP A 100 -1.10 0.82 2.01
C ASP A 100 -0.66 1.89 3.02
N VAL A 101 -1.48 2.16 4.04
CA VAL A 101 -1.23 3.29 4.95
C VAL A 101 0.01 3.09 5.83
N THR A 102 0.38 1.85 6.14
CA THR A 102 1.58 1.56 6.94
C THR A 102 2.86 1.40 6.13
N GLY A 103 2.77 1.47 4.79
CA GLY A 103 3.91 1.39 3.87
C GLY A 103 4.42 -0.03 3.63
N VAL A 104 3.65 -1.06 4.01
CA VAL A 104 3.99 -2.46 3.72
C VAL A 104 3.94 -2.73 2.22
N THR A 105 2.92 -2.23 1.52
CA THR A 105 2.80 -2.35 0.05
C THR A 105 4.04 -1.80 -0.65
N PHE A 106 4.49 -0.60 -0.22
CA PHE A 106 5.69 0.03 -0.75
C PHE A 106 6.95 -0.78 -0.47
N TYR A 107 7.14 -1.22 0.79
CA TYR A 107 8.31 -2.00 1.18
C TYR A 107 8.43 -3.31 0.39
N GLU A 108 7.34 -4.06 0.22
CA GLU A 108 7.35 -5.32 -0.54
C GLU A 108 7.62 -5.09 -2.03
N SER A 109 7.08 -4.01 -2.60
CA SER A 109 7.38 -3.62 -3.98
C SER A 109 8.86 -3.29 -4.19
N GLN A 110 9.46 -2.52 -3.28
CA GLN A 110 10.90 -2.21 -3.30
C GLN A 110 11.75 -3.47 -3.13
N LYS A 111 11.40 -4.33 -2.18
CA LYS A 111 12.11 -5.58 -1.90
C LYS A 111 12.09 -6.53 -3.11
N ARG A 112 10.94 -6.69 -3.76
CA ARG A 112 10.80 -7.48 -5.00
C ARG A 112 11.67 -6.91 -6.12
N THR A 113 11.67 -5.59 -6.29
CA THR A 113 12.49 -4.89 -7.30
C THR A 113 13.98 -5.07 -7.03
N SER A 114 14.42 -4.90 -5.78
CA SER A 114 15.80 -5.10 -5.35
C SER A 114 16.26 -6.54 -5.59
N GLN A 115 15.45 -7.54 -5.21
CA GLN A 115 15.77 -8.95 -5.44
C GLN A 115 15.90 -9.28 -6.93
N ALA A 116 15.00 -8.75 -7.77
CA ALA A 116 15.07 -8.94 -9.21
C ALA A 116 16.35 -8.31 -9.80
N TYR A 117 16.76 -7.15 -9.30
CA TYR A 117 18.01 -6.52 -9.68
C TYR A 117 19.23 -7.36 -9.26
N MET A 118 19.29 -7.80 -8.00
CA MET A 118 20.40 -8.60 -7.48
C MET A 118 20.57 -9.95 -8.20
N ARG A 119 19.49 -10.54 -8.71
CA ARG A 119 19.56 -11.77 -9.53
C ARG A 119 20.24 -11.55 -10.88
N LYS A 120 20.23 -10.32 -11.43
CA LYS A 120 20.92 -9.99 -12.69
C LYS A 120 22.42 -9.76 -12.51
N LEU A 121 22.88 -9.58 -11.27
CA LEU A 121 24.29 -9.38 -10.92
C LEU A 121 25.03 -10.70 -10.62
N ARG A 122 24.31 -11.82 -10.63
CA ARG A 122 24.85 -13.18 -10.47
C ARG A 122 24.91 -13.85 -11.83
#